data_AF-A0A533VXV0-F1
#
_entry.id   AF-A0A533VXV0-F1
#
_cell.length_a   1.000
_cell.length_b   1.000
_cell.length_c   1.000
_cell.angle_alpha   90.00
_cell.angle_beta   90.00
_cell.angle_gamma   90.00
#
_symmetry.space_group_name_H-M   'P 1'
#
loop_
_entity.id
_entity.type
_entity.pdbx_description
1 polymer ?
#
loop_
_entity_poly.entity_id
_entity_poly.type
_entity_poly.pdbx_seq_one_letter_code
_entity_poly.pdbx_strand_id
1 'polypeptide(L)'
;MKLTAFVVAVLTLVVSTAFPPLALPWILLLVLAYAAYGVLRSASGKLDYLNDLPNAVRVALAAVGGYLIGAPLNFILPSSGIFFVVLSLYLNDEYQRRALSSLTEGKRGGSVALLGIDGSGKSTHAAFLEKWFLSRGYDCTVVPFHRYLFVERLTRKGGERAPAEGERGGNPLRPLLSLADNILLNLITSLGVGLEGRVVIYDRYIWSTYVKYRSLGYPVEPLSTLYMLPRPNLAFVLDVPVTRSMEIIRGRGSHIRYASEVLTEEKEEYLRIAASRGYPVIDSTRSFETVQEELEGRLESVFPTVRRGRRS
;
A
#
# COMPACT_ATOMS: atom_id res chain seq x y z
N MET A 1 16.73 15.39 14.44
CA MET A 1 17.02 13.95 14.22
C MET A 1 18.18 13.73 13.24
N LYS A 2 18.13 14.22 11.99
CA LYS A 2 19.24 14.04 11.03
C LYS A 2 20.60 14.51 11.56
N LEU A 3 20.63 15.70 12.18
CA LEU A 3 21.83 16.23 12.84
C LEU A 3 22.31 15.31 13.99
N THR A 4 21.40 14.83 14.82
CA THR A 4 21.69 13.90 15.92
C THR A 4 22.30 12.60 15.42
N ALA A 5 21.71 11.97 14.40
CA ALA A 5 22.24 10.75 13.80
C ALA A 5 23.62 10.96 13.17
N PHE A 6 23.84 12.08 12.47
CA PHE A 6 25.15 12.42 11.92
C PHE A 6 26.21 12.60 13.01
N VAL A 7 25.89 13.36 14.07
CA VAL A 7 26.80 13.57 15.22
C VAL A 7 27.12 12.25 15.91
N VAL A 8 26.12 11.39 16.14
CA VAL A 8 26.32 10.06 16.73
C VAL A 8 27.25 9.21 15.86
N ALA A 9 27.05 9.18 14.54
CA ALA A 9 27.91 8.41 13.64
C ALA A 9 29.38 8.89 13.68
N VAL A 10 29.60 10.21 13.66
CA VAL A 10 30.94 10.81 13.72
C VAL A 10 31.60 10.54 15.07
N LEU A 11 30.88 10.72 16.19
CA LEU A 11 31.40 10.45 17.52
C LEU A 11 31.77 8.97 17.68
N THR A 12 30.91 8.06 17.23
CA THR A 12 31.19 6.63 17.30
C THR A 12 32.36 6.24 16.42
N LEU A 13 32.52 6.84 15.23
CA LEU A 13 33.71 6.65 14.40
C LEU A 13 34.98 7.07 15.16
N VAL A 14 35.00 8.26 15.76
CA VAL A 14 36.17 8.79 16.51
C VAL A 14 36.50 7.90 17.71
N VAL A 15 35.51 7.50 18.50
CA VAL A 15 35.73 6.62 19.67
C VAL A 15 36.20 5.24 19.24
N SER A 16 35.66 4.70 18.15
CA SER A 16 36.03 3.37 17.67
C SER A 16 37.44 3.31 17.09
N THR A 17 37.92 4.39 16.48
CA THR A 17 39.29 4.49 15.96
C THR A 17 40.30 4.82 17.05
N ALA A 18 39.96 5.72 17.98
CA ALA A 18 40.85 6.11 19.07
C ALA A 18 40.92 5.08 20.21
N PHE A 19 39.82 4.37 20.48
CA PHE A 19 39.70 3.43 21.60
C PHE A 19 38.95 2.14 21.20
N PRO A 20 39.53 1.25 20.38
CA PRO A 20 38.84 0.06 19.86
C PRO A 20 38.18 -0.85 20.90
N PRO A 21 38.78 -1.13 22.09
CA PRO A 21 38.14 -1.96 23.11
C PRO A 21 36.85 -1.36 23.69
N LEU A 22 36.67 -0.04 23.56
CA LEU A 22 35.51 0.69 24.09
C LEU A 22 34.42 0.89 23.05
N ALA A 23 34.64 0.50 21.79
CA ALA A 23 33.69 0.73 20.70
C ALA A 23 32.31 0.10 20.92
N LEU A 24 32.27 -1.19 21.29
CA LEU A 24 31.01 -1.90 21.56
C LEU A 24 30.30 -1.39 22.84
N PRO A 25 31.00 -1.22 23.99
CA PRO A 25 30.42 -0.58 25.16
C PRO A 25 29.87 0.84 24.89
N TRP A 26 30.56 1.62 24.05
CA TRP A 26 30.15 2.96 23.65
C TRP A 26 28.83 2.96 22.86
N ILE A 27 28.69 2.07 21.88
CA ILE A 27 27.45 1.90 21.11
C ILE A 27 26.30 1.51 22.04
N LEU A 28 26.53 0.53 22.93
CA LEU A 28 25.53 0.07 23.89
C LEU A 28 25.09 1.22 24.82
N LEU A 29 26.04 1.99 25.34
CA LEU A 29 25.79 3.13 26.22
C LEU A 29 24.99 4.22 25.52
N LEU A 30 25.31 4.56 24.27
CA LEU A 30 24.56 5.54 23.49
C LEU A 30 23.11 5.10 23.25
N VAL A 31 22.89 3.85 22.89
CA VAL A 31 21.54 3.30 22.66
C VAL A 31 20.74 3.29 23.96
N LEU A 32 21.32 2.84 25.07
CA LEU A 32 20.66 2.81 26.37
C LEU A 32 20.38 4.21 26.91
N ALA A 33 21.32 5.15 26.79
CA ALA A 33 21.14 6.53 27.22
C ALA A 33 20.04 7.23 26.42
N TYR A 34 19.98 6.99 25.10
CA TYR A 34 18.95 7.56 24.26
C TYR A 34 17.56 6.95 24.54
N ALA A 35 17.49 5.64 24.75
CA ALA A 35 16.25 4.96 25.16
C ALA A 35 15.77 5.47 26.53
N ALA A 36 16.67 5.61 27.51
CA ALA A 36 16.36 6.16 28.83
C ALA A 36 15.89 7.62 28.75
N TYR A 37 16.53 8.45 27.91
CA TYR A 37 16.09 9.81 27.65
C TYR A 37 14.68 9.86 27.05
N GLY A 38 14.37 8.98 26.09
CA GLY A 38 13.02 8.87 25.51
C GLY A 38 11.96 8.50 26.56
N VAL A 39 12.27 7.55 27.44
CA VAL A 39 11.38 7.15 28.55
C VAL A 39 11.18 8.28 29.56
N LEU A 40 12.25 8.96 29.97
CA LEU A 40 12.18 10.09 30.92
C LEU A 40 11.39 11.27 30.34
N ARG A 41 11.61 11.58 29.06
CA ARG A 41 10.88 12.63 28.34
C ARG A 41 9.40 12.28 28.21
N SER A 42 9.09 11.03 27.87
CA SER A 42 7.73 10.48 27.82
C SER A 42 7.01 10.64 29.17
N ALA A 43 7.67 10.27 30.27
CA ALA A 43 7.15 10.39 31.62
C ALA A 43 6.87 11.85 32.04
N SER A 44 7.69 12.80 31.60
CA SER A 44 7.52 14.23 31.92
C SER A 44 6.45 14.94 31.09
N GLY A 45 6.11 14.42 29.90
CA GLY A 45 5.33 15.13 28.88
C GLY A 45 3.99 14.54 28.46
N LYS A 46 3.51 13.45 29.11
CA LYS A 46 2.35 12.65 28.64
C LYS A 46 2.46 12.23 27.16
N LEU A 47 3.67 11.98 26.68
CA LEU A 47 3.92 11.49 25.33
C LEU A 47 4.09 9.97 25.38
N ASP A 48 3.50 9.23 24.44
CA ASP A 48 3.65 7.77 24.37
C ASP A 48 5.13 7.42 24.10
N TYR A 49 5.71 6.53 24.92
CA TYR A 49 7.12 6.13 24.87
C TYR A 49 7.49 5.49 23.51
N LEU A 50 6.51 4.88 22.84
CA LEU A 50 6.67 4.28 21.52
C LEU A 50 7.00 5.31 20.42
N ASN A 51 6.75 6.60 20.65
CA ASN A 51 7.09 7.66 19.68
C ASN A 51 8.60 7.90 19.55
N ASP A 52 9.39 7.58 20.58
CA ASP A 52 10.85 7.79 20.57
C ASP A 52 11.64 6.53 20.19
N LEU A 53 11.01 5.35 20.12
CA LEU A 53 11.65 4.11 19.68
C LEU A 53 12.21 4.18 18.22
N PRO A 54 11.50 4.73 17.22
CA PRO A 54 12.06 5.00 15.90
C PRO A 54 13.38 5.78 15.94
N ASN A 55 13.42 6.79 16.79
CA ASN A 55 14.60 7.63 16.96
C ASN A 55 15.76 6.86 17.60
N ALA A 56 15.47 5.99 18.59
CA ALA A 56 16.46 5.10 19.19
C ALA A 56 17.03 4.10 18.17
N VAL A 57 16.20 3.54 17.29
CA VAL A 57 16.67 2.68 16.18
C VAL A 57 17.59 3.44 15.25
N ARG A 58 17.27 4.69 14.90
CA ARG A 58 18.14 5.53 14.07
C ARG A 58 19.48 5.84 14.73
N VAL A 59 19.49 6.12 16.02
CA VAL A 59 20.71 6.31 16.81
C VAL A 59 21.55 5.03 16.83
N ALA A 60 20.93 3.86 17.00
CA ALA A 60 21.62 2.58 16.93
C ALA A 60 22.25 2.33 15.56
N LEU A 61 21.51 2.55 14.47
CA LEU A 61 22.01 2.38 13.10
C LEU A 61 23.15 3.36 12.78
N ALA A 62 23.03 4.62 13.23
CA ALA A 62 24.09 5.61 13.09
C ALA A 62 25.37 5.21 13.85
N ALA A 63 25.22 4.69 15.08
CA ALA A 63 26.34 4.23 15.88
C ALA A 63 27.01 2.98 15.28
N VAL A 64 26.22 2.00 14.84
CA VAL A 64 26.73 0.81 14.11
C VAL A 64 27.43 1.21 12.83
N GLY A 65 26.86 2.16 12.07
CA GLY A 65 27.47 2.69 10.85
C GLY A 65 28.83 3.35 11.11
N GLY A 66 28.92 4.22 12.13
CA GLY A 66 30.16 4.86 12.54
C GLY A 66 31.25 3.87 12.95
N TYR A 67 30.87 2.80 13.68
CA TYR A 67 31.78 1.73 14.07
C TYR A 67 32.33 0.95 12.88
N LEU A 68 31.47 0.54 11.94
CA LEU A 68 31.86 -0.24 10.76
C LEU A 68 32.78 0.53 9.82
N ILE A 69 32.69 1.86 9.77
CA ILE A 69 33.61 2.71 9.01
C ILE A 69 35.03 2.68 9.62
N GLY A 70 35.14 2.64 10.95
CA GLY A 70 36.41 2.64 11.67
C GLY A 70 37.02 1.26 11.89
N ALA A 71 36.32 0.18 11.55
CA ALA A 71 36.75 -1.19 11.81
C ALA A 71 37.85 -1.63 10.81
N PRO A 72 38.96 -2.22 11.29
CA PRO A 72 40.07 -2.64 10.43
C PRO A 72 39.79 -4.01 9.81
N LEU A 73 38.94 -4.11 8.77
CA LEU A 73 38.78 -5.33 7.94
C LEU A 73 38.02 -5.01 6.63
N ASN A 74 38.70 -5.13 5.47
CA ASN A 74 38.22 -5.13 4.07
C ASN A 74 37.23 -4.03 3.60
N PHE A 75 37.36 -3.60 2.33
CA PHE A 75 36.56 -2.53 1.67
C PHE A 75 35.02 -2.67 1.78
N ILE A 76 34.54 -3.87 2.08
CA ILE A 76 33.11 -4.20 2.26
C ILE A 76 32.54 -3.56 3.54
N LEU A 77 33.31 -3.43 4.62
CA LEU A 77 32.83 -2.89 5.90
C LEU A 77 32.65 -1.35 5.90
N PRO A 78 33.56 -0.54 5.33
CA PRO A 78 33.33 0.91 5.21
C PRO A 78 32.11 1.23 4.35
N SER A 79 31.90 0.46 3.28
CA SER A 79 30.75 0.58 2.39
C SER A 79 29.43 0.25 3.10
N SER A 80 29.40 -0.80 3.92
CA SER A 80 28.23 -1.14 4.74
C SER A 80 28.02 -0.13 5.89
N GLY A 81 29.09 0.42 6.46
CA GLY A 81 29.03 1.48 7.46
C GLY A 81 28.42 2.77 6.92
N ILE A 82 28.86 3.24 5.75
CA ILE A 82 28.25 4.38 5.05
C ILE A 82 26.77 4.11 4.75
N PHE A 83 26.43 2.89 4.31
CA PHE A 83 25.04 2.49 4.09
C PHE A 83 24.19 2.64 5.36
N PHE A 84 24.65 2.15 6.51
CA PHE A 84 23.91 2.29 7.77
C PHE A 84 23.76 3.74 8.23
N VAL A 85 24.77 4.59 8.01
CA VAL A 85 24.66 6.03 8.28
C VAL A 85 23.61 6.68 7.37
N VAL A 86 23.67 6.44 6.06
CA VAL A 86 22.68 6.98 5.10
C VAL A 86 21.27 6.47 5.44
N LEU A 87 21.14 5.17 5.75
CA LEU A 87 19.89 4.56 6.18
C LEU A 87 19.36 5.23 7.45
N SER A 88 20.19 5.51 8.45
CA SER A 88 19.78 6.22 9.68
C SER A 88 19.28 7.66 9.42
N LEU A 89 19.82 8.32 8.38
CA LEU A 89 19.43 9.69 8.02
C LEU A 89 18.11 9.73 7.24
N TYR A 90 17.84 8.69 6.44
CA TYR A 90 16.68 8.60 5.54
C TYR A 90 15.54 7.69 6.01
N LEU A 91 15.77 6.85 7.02
CA LEU A 91 14.71 6.08 7.67
C LEU A 91 13.61 7.02 8.15
N ASN A 92 12.41 6.79 7.62
CA ASN A 92 11.23 7.59 7.90
C ASN A 92 10.61 7.14 9.24
N ASP A 93 10.62 8.02 10.24
CA ASP A 93 10.07 7.74 11.57
C ASP A 93 8.58 7.35 11.51
N GLU A 94 7.86 7.83 10.49
CA GLU A 94 6.43 7.54 10.28
C GLU A 94 6.17 6.04 10.06
N TYR A 95 6.99 5.38 9.24
CA TYR A 95 6.86 3.96 8.95
C TYR A 95 7.12 3.10 10.20
N GLN A 96 8.17 3.44 10.94
CA GLN A 96 8.56 2.73 12.15
C GLN A 96 7.51 2.88 13.25
N ARG A 97 6.93 4.09 13.43
CA ARG A 97 5.82 4.29 14.38
C ARG A 97 4.61 3.45 14.02
N ARG A 98 4.25 3.40 12.73
CA ARG A 98 3.10 2.61 12.28
C ARG A 98 3.33 1.12 12.51
N ALA A 99 4.50 0.61 12.14
CA ALA A 99 4.84 -0.78 12.37
C ALA A 99 4.83 -1.17 13.84
N LEU A 100 5.40 -0.30 14.69
CA LEU A 100 5.37 -0.49 16.12
C LEU A 100 3.96 -0.45 16.68
N SER A 101 3.13 0.51 16.26
CA SER A 101 1.72 0.61 16.67
C SER A 101 0.91 -0.63 16.26
N SER A 102 1.18 -1.18 15.08
CA SER A 102 0.57 -2.42 14.61
C SER A 102 0.90 -3.60 15.53
N LEU A 103 2.18 -3.73 15.91
CA LEU A 103 2.66 -4.79 16.80
C LEU A 103 2.13 -4.65 18.23
N THR A 104 2.03 -3.42 18.77
CA THR A 104 1.62 -3.18 20.16
C THR A 104 0.10 -3.14 20.35
N GLU A 105 -0.63 -2.59 19.39
CA GLU A 105 -2.10 -2.45 19.46
C GLU A 105 -2.83 -3.66 18.85
N GLY A 106 -2.10 -4.64 18.29
CA GLY A 106 -2.67 -5.83 17.65
C GLY A 106 -3.48 -5.51 16.39
N LYS A 107 -3.25 -4.35 15.77
CA LYS A 107 -3.97 -3.89 14.58
C LYS A 107 -3.60 -4.75 13.38
N ARG A 108 -4.46 -5.69 13.03
CA ARG A 108 -4.36 -6.39 11.75
C ARG A 108 -4.91 -5.47 10.66
N GLY A 109 -3.99 -4.94 9.85
CA GLY A 109 -4.34 -4.31 8.58
C GLY A 109 -4.99 -5.31 7.63
N GLY A 110 -5.41 -4.83 6.47
CA GLY A 110 -5.92 -5.70 5.43
C GLY A 110 -6.12 -4.97 4.12
N SER A 111 -6.56 -5.72 3.11
CA SER A 111 -6.78 -5.23 1.77
C SER A 111 -8.20 -5.53 1.31
N VAL A 112 -8.86 -4.51 0.76
CA VAL A 112 -10.25 -4.57 0.30
C VAL A 112 -10.31 -4.10 -1.14
N ALA A 113 -10.86 -4.90 -2.05
CA ALA A 113 -11.03 -4.49 -3.45
C ALA A 113 -12.49 -4.12 -3.77
N LEU A 114 -12.70 -2.99 -4.45
CA LEU A 114 -13.98 -2.64 -5.05
C LEU A 114 -13.94 -2.89 -6.56
N LEU A 115 -14.83 -3.77 -7.02
CA LEU A 115 -14.91 -4.28 -8.38
C LEU A 115 -16.28 -3.95 -8.99
N GLY A 116 -16.38 -4.10 -10.31
CA GLY A 116 -17.60 -3.80 -11.07
C GLY A 116 -17.32 -2.90 -12.27
N ILE A 117 -18.29 -2.84 -13.19
CA ILE A 117 -18.21 -2.08 -14.43
C ILE A 117 -18.14 -0.57 -14.20
N ASP A 118 -17.75 0.20 -15.21
CA ASP A 118 -17.69 1.65 -15.05
C ASP A 118 -19.06 2.26 -14.71
N GLY A 119 -19.08 3.36 -13.97
CA GLY A 119 -20.34 3.93 -13.45
C GLY A 119 -20.95 3.22 -12.23
N SER A 120 -20.40 2.10 -11.75
CA SER A 120 -20.91 1.39 -10.55
C SER A 120 -20.60 2.04 -9.19
N GLY A 121 -20.06 3.27 -9.15
CA GLY A 121 -19.81 3.98 -7.89
C GLY A 121 -18.58 3.56 -7.07
N LYS A 122 -17.71 2.65 -7.56
CA LYS A 122 -16.49 2.17 -6.86
C LYS A 122 -15.65 3.29 -6.24
N SER A 123 -15.22 4.26 -7.04
CA SER A 123 -14.35 5.36 -6.59
C SER A 123 -15.02 6.21 -5.50
N THR A 124 -16.34 6.42 -5.61
CA THR A 124 -17.12 7.15 -4.61
C THR A 124 -17.16 6.37 -3.29
N HIS A 125 -17.53 5.08 -3.33
CA HIS A 125 -17.54 4.24 -2.13
C HIS A 125 -16.14 4.09 -1.52
N ALA A 126 -15.08 3.96 -2.32
CA ALA A 126 -13.70 3.90 -1.83
C ALA A 126 -13.33 5.11 -0.99
N ALA A 127 -13.68 6.32 -1.45
CA ALA A 127 -13.40 7.56 -0.74
C ALA A 127 -14.18 7.71 0.58
N PHE A 128 -15.42 7.21 0.63
CA PHE A 128 -16.21 7.20 1.85
C PHE A 128 -15.74 6.14 2.85
N LEU A 129 -15.41 4.94 2.35
CA LEU A 129 -14.82 3.88 3.16
C LEU A 129 -13.47 4.28 3.76
N GLU A 130 -12.64 5.05 3.04
CA GLU A 130 -11.40 5.60 3.59
C GLU A 130 -11.67 6.46 4.84
N LYS A 131 -12.62 7.39 4.74
CA LYS A 131 -13.03 8.23 5.89
C LYS A 131 -13.60 7.39 7.02
N TRP A 132 -14.38 6.37 6.69
CA TRP A 132 -14.96 5.45 7.65
C TRP A 132 -13.88 4.68 8.43
N PHE A 133 -12.89 4.11 7.76
CA PHE A 133 -11.75 3.44 8.41
C PHE A 133 -10.94 4.39 9.28
N LEU A 134 -10.67 5.60 8.79
CA LEU A 134 -9.99 6.65 9.56
C LEU A 134 -10.75 6.99 10.84
N SER A 135 -12.09 7.11 10.77
CA SER A 135 -12.94 7.37 11.94
C SER A 135 -12.89 6.24 12.99
N ARG A 136 -12.65 5.00 12.55
CA ARG A 136 -12.49 3.80 13.40
C ARG A 136 -11.06 3.57 13.88
N GLY A 137 -10.13 4.47 13.57
CA GLY A 137 -8.74 4.43 14.05
C GLY A 137 -7.80 3.56 13.23
N TYR A 138 -8.21 3.12 12.04
CA TYR A 138 -7.34 2.49 11.05
C TYR A 138 -6.67 3.55 10.19
N ASP A 139 -5.38 3.37 9.89
CA ASP A 139 -4.78 4.09 8.77
C ASP A 139 -5.27 3.44 7.48
N CYS A 140 -5.77 4.25 6.55
CA CYS A 140 -6.37 3.77 5.32
C CYS A 140 -5.79 4.49 4.11
N THR A 141 -5.63 3.78 2.99
CA THR A 141 -5.20 4.39 1.73
C THR A 141 -5.97 3.79 0.57
N VAL A 142 -6.53 4.66 -0.27
CA VAL A 142 -7.13 4.26 -1.54
C VAL A 142 -6.05 4.18 -2.62
N VAL A 143 -5.97 3.04 -3.30
CA VAL A 143 -5.02 2.77 -4.38
C VAL A 143 -5.79 2.47 -5.66
N PRO A 144 -5.75 3.36 -6.67
CA PRO A 144 -6.42 3.12 -7.95
C PRO A 144 -5.58 2.21 -8.87
N PHE A 145 -6.11 1.04 -9.22
CA PHE A 145 -5.44 0.06 -10.11
C PHE A 145 -5.53 0.41 -11.61
N HIS A 146 -5.99 1.61 -11.93
CA HIS A 146 -6.01 2.12 -13.31
C HIS A 146 -4.86 3.09 -13.60
N ARG A 147 -3.98 3.38 -12.62
CA ARG A 147 -2.79 4.23 -12.78
C ARG A 147 -1.55 3.35 -12.77
N TYR A 148 -1.01 3.08 -13.95
CA TYR A 148 0.18 2.23 -14.05
C TYR A 148 1.44 2.99 -13.61
N LEU A 149 2.33 2.33 -12.87
CA LEU A 149 3.57 2.94 -12.35
C LEU A 149 4.53 3.32 -13.48
N PHE A 150 4.68 2.45 -14.49
CA PHE A 150 5.61 2.68 -15.61
C PHE A 150 5.01 2.42 -17.00
N VAL A 151 3.94 1.63 -17.12
CA VAL A 151 3.37 1.27 -18.44
C VAL A 151 2.94 2.51 -19.22
N GLU A 152 2.26 3.48 -18.59
CA GLU A 152 1.87 4.73 -19.26
C GLU A 152 3.06 5.52 -19.81
N ARG A 153 4.20 5.51 -19.09
CA ARG A 153 5.42 6.22 -19.53
C ARG A 153 6.09 5.51 -20.70
N LEU A 154 6.08 4.18 -20.72
CA LEU A 154 6.65 3.36 -21.80
C LEU A 154 5.78 3.44 -23.08
N THR A 155 4.47 3.25 -22.94
CA THR A 155 3.48 3.30 -24.02
C THR A 155 3.43 4.68 -24.68
N ARG A 156 3.53 5.78 -23.89
CA ARG A 156 3.56 7.15 -24.44
C ARG A 156 4.83 7.43 -25.26
N LYS A 157 5.97 6.84 -24.89
CA LYS A 157 7.21 6.93 -25.69
C LYS A 157 7.17 6.08 -26.95
N GLY A 158 6.43 4.98 -26.94
CA GLY A 158 6.26 4.07 -28.09
C GLY A 158 5.19 4.49 -29.11
N GLY A 159 4.47 5.60 -28.89
CA GLY A 159 3.43 6.07 -29.81
C GLY A 159 2.15 5.22 -29.83
N GLU A 160 1.97 4.31 -28.88
CA GLU A 160 0.82 3.41 -28.82
C GLU A 160 -0.46 4.16 -28.41
N ARG A 161 -1.43 4.23 -29.33
CA ARG A 161 -2.77 4.74 -29.05
C ARG A 161 -3.57 3.69 -28.27
N ALA A 162 -4.46 4.14 -27.39
CA ALA A 162 -5.52 3.26 -26.88
C ALA A 162 -6.39 2.81 -28.07
N PRO A 163 -6.91 1.57 -28.07
CA PRO A 163 -7.79 1.11 -29.14
C PRO A 163 -8.92 2.11 -29.34
N ALA A 164 -9.24 2.42 -30.60
CA ALA A 164 -10.37 3.26 -30.94
C ALA A 164 -11.71 2.56 -30.58
N GLU A 165 -12.81 3.30 -30.60
CA GLU A 165 -14.15 2.72 -30.41
C GLU A 165 -14.38 1.58 -31.40
N GLY A 166 -14.65 0.37 -30.88
CA GLY A 166 -14.90 -0.84 -31.68
C GLY A 166 -13.64 -1.65 -32.06
N GLU A 167 -12.43 -1.16 -31.79
CA GLU A 167 -11.20 -1.92 -32.02
C GLU A 167 -10.97 -2.93 -30.89
N ARG A 168 -10.86 -4.22 -31.26
CA ARG A 168 -10.44 -5.30 -30.37
C ARG A 168 -8.95 -5.59 -30.57
N GLY A 169 -8.24 -5.81 -29.47
CA GLY A 169 -6.82 -6.13 -29.45
C GLY A 169 -5.90 -4.91 -29.50
N GLY A 170 -4.62 -5.19 -29.71
CA GLY A 170 -3.53 -4.23 -29.72
C GLY A 170 -2.21 -4.96 -29.43
N ASN A 171 -1.18 -4.25 -28.96
CA ASN A 171 0.11 -4.90 -28.65
C ASN A 171 -0.08 -6.05 -27.64
N PRO A 172 0.23 -7.30 -28.00
CA PRO A 172 0.05 -8.47 -27.12
C PRO A 172 0.96 -8.43 -25.89
N LEU A 173 2.01 -7.60 -25.87
CA LEU A 173 2.88 -7.40 -24.71
C LEU A 173 2.25 -6.49 -23.65
N ARG A 174 1.24 -5.69 -24.01
CA ARG A 174 0.64 -4.71 -23.10
C ARG A 174 -0.02 -5.35 -21.88
N PRO A 175 -0.78 -6.47 -21.99
CA PRO A 175 -1.25 -7.20 -20.83
C PRO A 175 -0.12 -7.76 -19.95
N LEU A 176 1.00 -8.19 -20.52
CA LEU A 176 2.13 -8.70 -19.74
C LEU A 176 2.80 -7.57 -18.93
N LEU A 177 3.02 -6.41 -19.56
CA LEU A 177 3.59 -5.24 -18.88
C LEU A 177 2.65 -4.72 -17.78
N SER A 178 1.34 -4.68 -18.06
CA SER A 178 0.33 -4.27 -17.08
C SER A 178 0.25 -5.24 -15.90
N LEU A 179 0.41 -6.55 -16.14
CA LEU A 179 0.48 -7.55 -15.08
C LEU A 179 1.69 -7.33 -14.18
N ALA A 180 2.87 -7.12 -14.74
CA ALA A 180 4.09 -6.86 -13.96
C ALA A 180 3.97 -5.61 -13.09
N ASP A 181 3.42 -4.53 -13.66
CA ASP A 181 3.17 -3.27 -12.96
C ASP A 181 2.20 -3.44 -11.78
N ASN A 182 1.08 -4.12 -12.04
CA ASN A 182 0.07 -4.45 -11.05
C ASN A 182 0.59 -5.36 -9.93
N ILE A 183 1.40 -6.38 -10.25
CA ILE A 183 2.02 -7.26 -9.26
C ILE A 183 2.95 -6.44 -8.37
N LEU A 184 3.79 -5.58 -8.95
CA LEU A 184 4.68 -4.72 -8.18
C LEU A 184 3.90 -3.79 -7.25
N LEU A 185 2.84 -3.15 -7.75
CA LEU A 185 1.96 -2.32 -6.94
C LEU A 185 1.36 -3.11 -5.77
N ASN A 186 0.82 -4.29 -6.03
CA ASN A 186 0.24 -5.16 -5.01
C ASN A 186 1.27 -5.61 -3.96
N LEU A 187 2.51 -5.89 -4.37
CA LEU A 187 3.59 -6.24 -3.43
C LEU A 187 3.90 -5.07 -2.50
N ILE A 188 4.06 -3.86 -3.05
CA ILE A 188 4.33 -2.64 -2.27
C ILE A 188 3.20 -2.37 -1.28
N THR A 189 1.94 -2.46 -1.70
CA THR A 189 0.79 -2.22 -0.83
C THR A 189 0.62 -3.32 0.22
N SER A 190 0.92 -4.57 -0.12
CA SER A 190 0.89 -5.70 0.84
C SER A 190 1.93 -5.56 1.95
N LEU A 191 3.10 -4.97 1.66
CA LEU A 191 4.07 -4.64 2.69
C LEU A 191 3.51 -3.62 3.69
N GLY A 192 2.80 -2.60 3.22
CA GLY A 192 2.11 -1.64 4.09
C GLY A 192 1.05 -2.32 4.98
N VAL A 193 0.29 -3.27 4.43
CA VAL A 193 -0.68 -4.05 5.21
C VAL A 193 0.01 -4.86 6.32
N GLY A 194 1.03 -5.66 5.97
CA GLY A 194 1.66 -6.59 6.90
C GLY A 194 2.56 -5.92 7.92
N LEU A 195 3.30 -4.88 7.52
CA LEU A 195 4.28 -4.21 8.37
C LEU A 195 3.69 -3.03 9.12
N GLU A 196 2.78 -2.25 8.54
CA GLU A 196 2.20 -1.06 9.20
C GLU A 196 0.82 -1.31 9.83
N GLY A 197 0.18 -2.46 9.58
CA GLY A 197 -1.20 -2.69 10.03
C GLY A 197 -2.22 -1.79 9.31
N ARG A 198 -1.89 -1.30 8.12
CA ARG A 198 -2.73 -0.39 7.32
C ARG A 198 -3.87 -1.14 6.63
N VAL A 199 -4.99 -0.46 6.43
CA VAL A 199 -6.04 -0.88 5.49
C VAL A 199 -5.78 -0.29 4.12
N VAL A 200 -5.77 -1.12 3.08
CA VAL A 200 -5.64 -0.67 1.69
C VAL A 200 -6.94 -0.94 0.95
N ILE A 201 -7.56 0.10 0.40
CA ILE A 201 -8.73 -0.02 -0.46
C ILE A 201 -8.28 0.09 -1.91
N TYR A 202 -8.53 -0.95 -2.69
CA TYR A 202 -8.26 -0.97 -4.11
C TYR A 202 -9.50 -0.49 -4.88
N ASP A 203 -9.40 0.68 -5.51
CA ASP A 203 -10.38 1.10 -6.52
C ASP A 203 -10.01 0.45 -7.85
N ARG A 204 -10.75 -0.62 -8.19
CA ARG A 204 -10.34 -1.68 -9.12
C ARG A 204 -9.17 -2.50 -8.56
N TYR A 205 -8.93 -3.68 -9.13
CA TYR A 205 -7.83 -4.55 -8.71
C TYR A 205 -7.15 -5.18 -9.94
N ILE A 206 -6.12 -6.01 -9.72
CA ILE A 206 -5.42 -6.77 -10.76
C ILE A 206 -6.40 -7.50 -11.69
N TRP A 207 -7.48 -8.02 -11.12
CA TRP A 207 -8.55 -8.68 -11.87
C TRP A 207 -9.27 -7.75 -12.84
N SER A 208 -9.45 -6.47 -12.50
CA SER A 208 -10.06 -5.49 -13.40
C SER A 208 -9.22 -5.27 -14.66
N THR A 209 -7.89 -5.37 -14.56
CA THR A 209 -7.00 -5.31 -15.73
C THR A 209 -7.17 -6.55 -16.61
N TYR A 210 -7.24 -7.74 -16.00
CA TYR A 210 -7.52 -8.99 -16.73
C TYR A 210 -8.88 -8.93 -17.45
N VAL A 211 -9.95 -8.61 -16.71
CA VAL A 211 -11.32 -8.47 -17.22
C VAL A 211 -11.34 -7.51 -18.40
N LYS A 212 -10.76 -6.32 -18.25
CA LYS A 212 -10.69 -5.31 -19.31
C LYS A 212 -9.99 -5.82 -20.57
N TYR A 213 -8.81 -6.42 -20.43
CA TYR A 213 -8.08 -6.91 -21.60
C TYR A 213 -8.78 -8.08 -22.28
N ARG A 214 -9.40 -8.97 -21.50
CA ARG A 214 -10.22 -10.07 -22.01
C ARG A 214 -11.39 -9.54 -22.85
N SER A 215 -12.15 -8.60 -22.32
CA SER A 215 -13.30 -8.00 -23.02
C SER A 215 -12.92 -7.15 -24.23
N LEU A 216 -11.68 -6.65 -24.25
CA LEU A 216 -11.10 -5.99 -25.41
C LEU A 216 -10.48 -6.97 -26.43
N GLY A 217 -10.54 -8.29 -26.21
CA GLY A 217 -10.05 -9.29 -27.15
C GLY A 217 -8.52 -9.46 -27.18
N TYR A 218 -7.79 -9.03 -26.14
CA TYR A 218 -6.36 -9.31 -26.04
C TYR A 218 -6.12 -10.78 -25.67
N PRO A 219 -4.98 -11.38 -26.08
CA PRO A 219 -4.63 -12.77 -25.78
C PRO A 219 -4.14 -12.93 -24.33
N VAL A 220 -5.03 -12.70 -23.36
CA VAL A 220 -4.68 -12.70 -21.92
C VAL A 220 -4.87 -14.05 -21.23
N GLU A 221 -5.49 -15.02 -21.90
CA GLU A 221 -5.78 -16.33 -21.30
C GLU A 221 -4.53 -17.09 -20.81
N PRO A 222 -3.38 -17.08 -21.53
CA PRO A 222 -2.15 -17.68 -21.01
C PRO A 222 -1.65 -17.05 -19.70
N LEU A 223 -2.05 -15.81 -19.41
CA LEU A 223 -1.68 -15.07 -18.20
C LEU A 223 -2.74 -15.17 -17.10
N SER A 224 -3.88 -15.80 -17.35
CA SER A 224 -5.04 -15.85 -16.44
C SER A 224 -4.65 -16.30 -15.03
N THR A 225 -3.89 -17.39 -14.91
CA THR A 225 -3.39 -17.90 -13.63
C THR A 225 -2.63 -16.83 -12.85
N LEU A 226 -1.71 -16.11 -13.51
CA LEU A 226 -0.91 -15.06 -12.86
C LEU A 226 -1.74 -13.87 -12.41
N TYR A 227 -2.71 -13.45 -13.23
CA TYR A 227 -3.67 -12.41 -12.84
C TYR A 227 -4.54 -12.82 -11.65
N MET A 228 -4.83 -14.11 -11.51
CA MET A 228 -5.70 -14.68 -10.47
C MET A 228 -4.98 -15.04 -9.17
N LEU A 229 -3.64 -15.08 -9.16
CA LEU A 229 -2.79 -15.39 -8.00
C LEU A 229 -2.96 -14.37 -6.86
N PRO A 230 -2.82 -13.04 -7.08
CA PRO A 230 -2.95 -12.07 -6.01
C PRO A 230 -4.40 -12.02 -5.50
N ARG A 231 -4.57 -12.04 -4.18
CA ARG A 231 -5.89 -11.99 -3.55
C ARG A 231 -5.93 -10.96 -2.42
N PRO A 232 -6.91 -10.03 -2.45
CA PRO A 232 -7.17 -9.17 -1.30
C PRO A 232 -7.81 -9.99 -0.17
N ASN A 233 -7.85 -9.44 1.04
CA ASN A 233 -8.54 -10.08 2.17
C ASN A 233 -10.06 -10.13 1.93
N LEU A 234 -10.61 -9.09 1.31
CA LEU A 234 -12.01 -9.03 0.91
C LEU A 234 -12.14 -8.32 -0.44
N ALA A 235 -13.16 -8.68 -1.21
CA ALA A 235 -13.56 -7.93 -2.38
C ALA A 235 -15.08 -7.77 -2.42
N PHE A 236 -15.55 -6.69 -3.02
CA PHE A 236 -16.96 -6.43 -3.29
C PHE A 236 -17.14 -6.20 -4.79
N VAL A 237 -18.12 -6.87 -5.39
CA VAL A 237 -18.56 -6.54 -6.76
C VAL A 237 -19.78 -5.65 -6.67
N LEU A 238 -19.62 -4.37 -7.03
CA LEU A 238 -20.73 -3.43 -7.15
C LEU A 238 -21.43 -3.68 -8.48
N ASP A 239 -22.59 -4.32 -8.41
CA ASP A 239 -23.36 -4.69 -9.58
C ASP A 239 -24.34 -3.60 -9.98
N VAL A 240 -24.33 -3.25 -11.26
CA VAL A 240 -25.27 -2.28 -11.85
C VAL A 240 -25.65 -2.78 -13.25
N PRO A 241 -26.90 -2.57 -13.70
CA PRO A 241 -27.28 -2.84 -15.09
C PRO A 241 -26.42 -2.05 -16.07
N VAL A 242 -26.06 -2.68 -17.19
CA VAL A 242 -25.23 -2.05 -18.24
C VAL A 242 -25.92 -0.80 -18.81
N THR A 243 -27.24 -0.82 -18.94
CA THR A 243 -28.04 0.35 -19.39
C THR A 243 -27.81 1.56 -18.50
N ARG A 244 -27.91 1.39 -17.16
CA ARG A 244 -27.68 2.44 -16.18
C ARG A 244 -26.22 2.90 -16.12
N SER A 245 -25.27 1.96 -16.26
CA SER A 245 -23.85 2.29 -16.38
C SER A 245 -23.60 3.22 -17.58
N MET A 246 -24.17 2.90 -18.74
CA MET A 246 -24.06 3.70 -19.96
C MET A 246 -24.67 5.10 -19.81
N GLU A 247 -25.82 5.22 -19.15
CA GLU A 247 -26.42 6.53 -18.83
C GLU A 247 -25.49 7.40 -17.98
N ILE A 248 -24.89 6.82 -16.93
CA ILE A 248 -23.96 7.53 -16.04
C ILE A 248 -22.69 7.97 -16.80
N ILE A 249 -22.14 7.10 -17.65
CA ILE A 249 -20.94 7.40 -18.45
C ILE A 249 -21.23 8.53 -19.43
N ARG A 250 -22.38 8.48 -20.14
CA ARG A 250 -22.83 9.53 -21.06
C ARG A 250 -23.00 10.88 -20.36
N GLY A 251 -23.59 10.89 -19.16
CA GLY A 251 -23.79 12.10 -18.37
C GLY A 251 -22.50 12.80 -17.92
N ARG A 252 -21.36 12.09 -17.91
CA ARG A 252 -20.05 12.67 -17.54
C ARG A 252 -19.33 13.37 -18.70
N GLY A 253 -19.91 13.38 -19.90
CA GLY A 253 -19.30 14.00 -21.08
C GLY A 253 -18.05 13.28 -21.60
N SER A 254 -17.74 12.09 -21.07
CA SER A 254 -16.71 11.24 -21.66
C SER A 254 -17.26 10.58 -22.92
N HIS A 255 -16.58 10.78 -24.06
CA HIS A 255 -16.83 9.96 -25.26
C HIS A 255 -16.83 8.48 -24.86
N ILE A 256 -17.89 7.78 -25.23
CA ILE A 256 -18.15 6.39 -24.84
C ILE A 256 -17.11 5.50 -25.53
N ARG A 257 -15.94 5.33 -24.91
CA ARG A 257 -14.87 4.51 -25.49
C ARG A 257 -15.20 3.02 -25.61
N TYR A 258 -16.33 2.55 -25.05
CA TYR A 258 -16.65 1.15 -24.91
C TYR A 258 -18.05 0.83 -25.42
N ALA A 259 -18.14 -0.15 -26.33
CA ALA A 259 -19.41 -0.69 -26.79
C ALA A 259 -20.15 -1.40 -25.63
N SER A 260 -21.49 -1.41 -25.65
CA SER A 260 -22.33 -2.04 -24.60
C SER A 260 -21.99 -3.51 -24.34
N GLU A 261 -21.49 -4.18 -25.38
CA GLU A 261 -21.09 -5.59 -25.36
C GLU A 261 -19.87 -5.77 -24.47
N VAL A 262 -18.90 -4.85 -24.51
CA VAL A 262 -17.70 -4.90 -23.67
C VAL A 262 -18.08 -4.80 -22.20
N LEU A 263 -18.99 -3.88 -21.84
CA LEU A 263 -19.45 -3.75 -20.45
C LEU A 263 -20.23 -4.97 -19.97
N THR A 264 -21.00 -5.60 -20.87
CA THR A 264 -21.69 -6.87 -20.57
C THR A 264 -20.69 -7.97 -20.27
N GLU A 265 -19.68 -8.15 -21.14
CA GLU A 265 -18.60 -9.13 -20.93
C GLU A 265 -17.83 -8.84 -19.63
N GLU A 266 -17.52 -7.57 -19.32
CA GLU A 266 -16.84 -7.20 -18.08
C GLU A 266 -17.70 -7.55 -16.84
N LYS A 267 -19.00 -7.24 -16.89
CA LYS A 267 -19.94 -7.54 -15.81
C LYS A 267 -19.99 -9.03 -15.52
N GLU A 268 -20.17 -9.86 -16.54
CA GLU A 268 -20.22 -11.32 -16.41
C GLU A 268 -18.94 -11.88 -15.78
N GLU A 269 -17.77 -11.38 -16.18
CA GLU A 269 -16.50 -11.83 -15.63
C GLU A 269 -16.33 -11.42 -14.16
N TYR A 270 -16.75 -10.22 -13.76
CA TYR A 270 -16.74 -9.84 -12.34
C TYR A 270 -17.66 -10.74 -11.50
N LEU A 271 -18.85 -11.08 -12.00
CA LEU A 271 -19.77 -11.99 -11.32
C LEU A 271 -19.19 -13.40 -11.20
N ARG A 272 -18.52 -13.89 -12.25
CA ARG A 272 -17.79 -15.17 -12.22
C ARG A 272 -16.66 -15.17 -11.18
N ILE A 273 -15.89 -14.09 -11.09
CA ILE A 273 -14.83 -13.92 -10.10
C ILE A 273 -15.41 -13.89 -8.68
N ALA A 274 -16.53 -13.21 -8.47
CA ALA A 274 -17.22 -13.20 -7.17
C ALA A 274 -17.71 -14.60 -6.78
N ALA A 275 -18.40 -15.29 -7.68
CA ALA A 275 -18.92 -16.63 -7.43
C ALA A 275 -17.81 -17.64 -7.12
N SER A 276 -16.73 -17.65 -7.92
CA SER A 276 -15.60 -18.57 -7.73
C SER A 276 -14.81 -18.37 -6.44
N ARG A 277 -14.88 -17.18 -5.83
CA ARG A 277 -14.13 -16.83 -4.62
C ARG A 277 -15.01 -16.55 -3.40
N GLY A 278 -16.34 -16.68 -3.54
CA GLY A 278 -17.28 -16.41 -2.47
C GLY A 278 -17.33 -14.94 -2.04
N TYR A 279 -17.04 -14.01 -2.95
CA TYR A 279 -17.12 -12.58 -2.64
C TYR A 279 -18.54 -12.04 -2.77
N PRO A 280 -18.96 -11.12 -1.90
CA PRO A 280 -20.27 -10.50 -1.97
C PRO A 280 -20.44 -9.68 -3.25
N VAL A 281 -21.61 -9.86 -3.88
CA VAL A 281 -22.13 -9.01 -4.95
C VAL A 281 -23.14 -8.06 -4.32
N ILE A 282 -22.94 -6.77 -4.51
CA ILE A 282 -23.75 -5.72 -3.90
C ILE A 282 -24.54 -5.03 -5.02
N ASP A 283 -25.87 -5.04 -4.90
CA ASP A 283 -26.72 -4.28 -5.82
C ASP A 283 -26.49 -2.78 -5.62
N SER A 284 -25.83 -2.16 -6.60
CA SER A 284 -25.48 -0.75 -6.65
C SER A 284 -26.58 0.11 -7.28
N THR A 285 -27.76 -0.44 -7.57
CA THR A 285 -28.90 0.34 -8.07
C THR A 285 -29.65 1.07 -6.96
N ARG A 286 -29.49 0.60 -5.72
CA ARG A 286 -30.03 1.19 -4.49
C ARG A 286 -29.41 2.57 -4.21
N SER A 287 -29.92 3.27 -3.20
CA SER A 287 -29.35 4.54 -2.77
C SER A 287 -27.91 4.38 -2.31
N PHE A 288 -27.15 5.46 -2.42
CA PHE A 288 -25.74 5.47 -2.03
C PHE A 288 -25.58 5.08 -0.55
N GLU A 289 -26.44 5.60 0.32
CA GLU A 289 -26.42 5.37 1.75
C GLU A 289 -26.62 3.90 2.09
N THR A 290 -27.62 3.24 1.47
CA THR A 290 -27.89 1.82 1.71
C THR A 290 -26.74 0.92 1.24
N VAL A 291 -26.15 1.23 0.09
CA VAL A 291 -24.98 0.48 -0.41
C VAL A 291 -23.77 0.70 0.51
N GLN A 292 -23.54 1.94 0.94
CA GLN A 292 -22.45 2.31 1.83
C GLN A 292 -22.59 1.60 3.20
N GLU A 293 -23.78 1.62 3.81
CA GLU A 293 -24.07 0.91 5.07
C GLU A 293 -23.83 -0.61 4.95
N GLU A 294 -24.22 -1.23 3.84
CA GLU A 294 -23.96 -2.66 3.64
C GLU A 294 -22.46 -2.96 3.52
N LEU A 295 -21.71 -2.14 2.77
CA LEU A 295 -20.26 -2.29 2.67
C LEU A 295 -19.59 -2.15 4.03
N GLU A 296 -19.96 -1.13 4.80
CA GLU A 296 -19.45 -0.87 6.13
C GLU A 296 -19.78 -1.99 7.12
N GLY A 297 -21.02 -2.50 7.13
CA GLY A 297 -21.43 -3.58 8.01
C GLY A 297 -20.68 -4.89 7.74
N ARG A 298 -20.44 -5.21 6.46
CA ARG A 298 -19.62 -6.36 6.07
C ARG A 298 -18.15 -6.16 6.47
N LEU A 299 -17.61 -4.96 6.29
CA LEU A 299 -16.25 -4.63 6.68
C LEU A 299 -16.05 -4.64 8.20
N GLU A 300 -17.03 -4.24 8.99
CA GLU A 300 -16.93 -4.25 10.45
C GLU A 300 -16.72 -5.67 11.02
N SER A 301 -17.31 -6.69 10.38
CA SER A 301 -17.07 -8.09 10.74
C SER A 301 -15.62 -8.56 10.54
N VAL A 302 -14.91 -7.95 9.59
CA VAL A 302 -13.53 -8.29 9.22
C VAL A 302 -12.52 -7.37 9.91
N PHE A 303 -12.90 -6.11 10.12
CA PHE A 303 -12.12 -5.02 10.70
C PHE A 303 -12.88 -4.42 11.90
N PRO A 304 -12.90 -5.10 13.05
CA PRO A 304 -13.65 -4.64 14.20
C PRO A 304 -13.11 -3.31 14.74
N THR A 305 -14.02 -2.46 15.23
CA THR A 305 -13.65 -1.14 15.76
C THR A 305 -12.58 -1.25 16.85
N VAL A 306 -11.43 -0.63 16.62
CA VAL A 306 -10.34 -0.60 17.60
C VAL A 306 -10.70 0.43 18.66
N ARG A 307 -11.08 -0.03 19.85
CA ARG A 307 -11.13 0.86 21.03
C ARG A 307 -9.71 1.37 21.26
N ARG A 308 -9.44 2.64 20.90
CA ARG A 308 -8.26 3.34 21.43
C ARG A 308 -8.29 3.15 22.93
N GLY A 309 -7.34 2.40 23.49
CA GLY A 309 -7.11 2.38 24.94
C GLY A 309 -7.12 3.83 25.40
N ARG A 310 -7.91 4.13 26.45
CA ARG A 310 -8.09 5.48 26.97
C ARG A 310 -6.74 6.19 26.98
N ARG A 311 -6.61 7.23 26.16
CA ARG A 311 -5.60 8.27 26.33
C ARG A 311 -5.93 8.93 27.67
N SER A 312 -5.35 8.45 28.77
CA SER A 312 -5.42 9.05 30.11
C SER A 312 -4.05 9.51 30.54
#